data_AF-A0A930RJG4-F1
#
_entry.id   AF-A0A930RJG4-F1
#
_cell.length_a   1.000
_cell.length_b   1.000
_cell.length_c   1.000
_cell.angle_alpha   90.00
_cell.angle_beta   90.00
_cell.angle_gamma   90.00
#
_symmetry.space_group_name_H-M   'P 1'
#
loop_
_entity.id
_entity.type
_entity.pdbx_description
1 polymer ?
#
loop_
_entity_poly.entity_id
_entity_poly.type
_entity_poly.pdbx_seq_one_letter_code
_entity_poly.pdbx_strand_id
1 'polypeptide(L)'
;MRRVNRNIPDIQDVVDVIPCDQNEKNKLKEYLEKIDEEYKGKIVKNLYSLDIDQFREDGSEPFDDEKLKKWYKNHVRKKLLDSFPEVKNHNQIAICPFCEAVFNTQITLEHIIPKGEKGDYRLCILPINLIKCCKECNTSNHSKKSICKRESEINLYAESFEIENFIQVSFDNEKGGGKPEVKIVINDIQLGEDEKQRIQKFVENYNLEKSYNHRIQIEFKKLLQVLKNNLSSDRTDILLEFLRFQEKMYRDNASNEKFDEKYWIDQNFFGLKLCEAIIQKHENGGDILTTILRMIIAEKESTDEIVFSDESFMSHMDAIRDLDSLCKFASEHLNDLTVWYNHLTDKAFLTFRNLEIDNDDSKKNLVESMVRYYLESRKTFNDFKENFHSIVTPN
;
A
#
# COMPACT_ATOMS: atom_id res chain seq x y z
N MET A 1 -12.74 11.93 -7.33
CA MET A 1 -11.61 12.86 -7.56
C MET A 1 -11.95 14.26 -7.14
N ARG A 2 -11.11 14.79 -6.25
CA ARG A 2 -11.37 16.02 -5.51
C ARG A 2 -10.89 17.23 -6.26
N ARG A 3 -11.67 18.31 -6.13
CA ARG A 3 -11.23 19.61 -6.59
C ARG A 3 -10.16 20.13 -5.65
N VAL A 4 -9.06 20.62 -6.20
CA VAL A 4 -8.01 21.30 -5.43
C VAL A 4 -8.38 22.77 -5.29
N ASN A 5 -8.13 23.35 -4.11
CA ASN A 5 -8.31 24.78 -3.89
C ASN A 5 -7.46 25.58 -4.90
N ARG A 6 -7.99 26.69 -5.41
CA ARG A 6 -7.31 27.59 -6.36
C ARG A 6 -6.36 28.59 -5.72
N ASN A 7 -6.14 28.52 -4.40
CA ASN A 7 -5.11 29.30 -3.69
C ASN A 7 -3.71 28.76 -4.02
N ILE A 8 -3.32 28.87 -5.29
CA ILE A 8 -1.99 28.53 -5.82
C ILE A 8 -1.08 29.76 -5.77
N PRO A 9 0.25 29.57 -5.82
CA PRO A 9 1.18 30.68 -6.03
C PRO A 9 0.79 31.49 -7.27
N ASP A 10 0.92 32.81 -7.22
CA ASP A 10 0.70 33.63 -8.38
C ASP A 10 1.95 33.66 -9.29
N ILE A 11 1.85 34.37 -10.42
CA ILE A 11 2.96 34.49 -11.36
C ILE A 11 4.13 35.28 -10.75
N GLN A 12 3.84 36.25 -9.87
CA GLN A 12 4.87 37.04 -9.21
C GLN A 12 5.70 36.16 -8.25
N ASP A 13 5.06 35.29 -7.48
CA ASP A 13 5.72 34.31 -6.61
C ASP A 13 6.73 33.46 -7.39
N VAL A 14 6.34 33.00 -8.59
CA VAL A 14 7.22 32.24 -9.49
C VAL A 14 8.40 33.08 -9.95
N VAL A 15 8.16 34.29 -10.44
CA VAL A 15 9.20 35.20 -10.96
C VAL A 15 10.20 35.60 -9.88
N ASP A 16 9.72 35.80 -8.65
CA ASP A 16 10.55 36.22 -7.52
C ASP A 16 11.59 35.17 -7.14
N VAL A 17 11.25 33.87 -7.28
CA VAL A 17 12.17 32.78 -6.94
C VAL A 17 13.21 32.48 -8.02
N ILE A 18 13.02 32.98 -9.25
CA ILE A 18 13.94 32.79 -10.39
C ILE A 18 15.17 33.71 -10.26
N PRO A 19 16.39 33.18 -10.47
CA PRO A 19 17.63 33.94 -10.33
C PRO A 19 18.03 34.62 -11.66
N CYS A 20 17.21 35.53 -12.18
CA CYS A 20 17.53 36.36 -13.35
C CYS A 20 17.45 37.85 -13.02
N ASP A 21 17.98 38.69 -13.93
CA ASP A 21 17.93 40.14 -13.77
C ASP A 21 16.50 40.68 -13.89
N GLN A 22 16.29 41.93 -13.46
CA GLN A 22 14.95 42.52 -13.40
C GLN A 22 14.29 42.64 -14.79
N ASN A 23 15.06 42.87 -15.85
CA ASN A 23 14.52 42.98 -17.19
C ASN A 23 14.02 41.61 -17.68
N GLU A 24 14.80 40.55 -17.45
CA GLU A 24 14.39 39.18 -17.75
C GLU A 24 13.18 38.75 -16.90
N LYS A 25 13.13 39.12 -15.61
CA LYS A 25 11.97 38.89 -14.75
C LYS A 25 10.70 39.54 -15.29
N ASN A 26 10.78 40.79 -15.75
CA ASN A 26 9.63 41.50 -16.31
C ASN A 26 9.12 40.81 -17.58
N LYS A 27 10.01 40.44 -18.50
CA LYS A 27 9.65 39.70 -19.71
C LYS A 27 9.05 38.33 -19.41
N LEU A 28 9.63 37.61 -18.45
CA LEU A 28 9.10 36.32 -17.99
C LEU A 28 7.70 36.49 -17.41
N LYS A 29 7.48 37.50 -16.58
CA LYS A 29 6.16 37.80 -16.00
C LYS A 29 5.11 38.05 -17.08
N GLU A 30 5.37 38.97 -17.99
CA GLU A 30 4.46 39.31 -19.10
C GLU A 30 4.14 38.09 -19.96
N TYR A 31 5.14 37.25 -20.24
CA TYR A 31 4.92 36.02 -20.98
C TYR A 31 4.07 35.01 -20.21
N LEU A 32 4.36 34.79 -18.92
CA LEU A 32 3.60 33.88 -18.07
C LEU A 32 2.15 34.33 -17.93
N GLU A 33 1.89 35.64 -17.85
CA GLU A 33 0.52 36.20 -17.79
C GLU A 33 -0.26 35.89 -19.08
N LYS A 34 0.33 36.07 -20.26
CA LYS A 34 -0.30 35.73 -21.55
C LYS A 34 -0.68 34.24 -21.63
N ILE A 35 0.25 33.34 -21.31
CA ILE A 35 -0.02 31.90 -21.39
C ILE A 35 -0.99 31.43 -20.31
N ASP A 36 -1.00 32.06 -19.13
CA ASP A 36 -1.93 31.75 -18.04
C ASP A 36 -3.37 32.11 -18.42
N GLU A 37 -3.57 33.25 -19.07
CA GLU A 37 -4.88 33.66 -19.59
C GLU A 37 -5.43 32.66 -20.62
N GLU A 38 -4.61 32.27 -21.61
CA GLU A 38 -4.99 31.23 -22.59
C GLU A 38 -5.27 29.89 -21.90
N TYR A 39 -4.42 29.48 -20.95
CA TYR A 39 -4.62 28.26 -20.17
C TYR A 39 -5.95 28.26 -19.43
N LYS A 40 -6.26 29.35 -18.72
CA LYS A 40 -7.53 29.52 -17.99
C LYS A 40 -8.73 29.50 -18.94
N GLY A 41 -8.60 30.02 -20.16
CA GLY A 41 -9.63 29.94 -21.20
C GLY A 41 -9.95 28.51 -21.66
N LYS A 42 -9.00 27.57 -21.55
CA LYS A 42 -9.12 26.18 -22.00
C LYS A 42 -9.20 25.14 -20.87
N ILE A 43 -9.05 25.56 -19.62
CA ILE A 43 -8.86 24.68 -18.45
C ILE A 43 -9.97 23.64 -18.24
N VAL A 44 -11.21 23.96 -18.64
CA VAL A 44 -12.36 23.05 -18.50
C VAL A 44 -12.54 22.27 -19.79
N LYS A 45 -12.19 20.98 -19.78
CA LYS A 45 -12.40 20.01 -20.88
C LYS A 45 -11.69 20.30 -22.21
N ASN A 46 -10.88 21.35 -22.32
CA ASN A 46 -10.36 21.84 -23.61
C ASN A 46 -8.84 22.04 -23.65
N LEU A 47 -8.08 21.55 -22.68
CA LEU A 47 -6.61 21.68 -22.61
C LEU A 47 -5.88 21.12 -23.84
N TYR A 48 -6.44 20.11 -24.51
CA TYR A 48 -5.92 19.59 -25.77
C TYR A 48 -5.83 20.64 -26.90
N SER A 49 -6.66 21.69 -26.83
CA SER A 49 -6.71 22.78 -27.82
C SER A 49 -5.87 24.00 -27.42
N LEU A 50 -5.11 23.90 -26.33
CA LEU A 50 -4.26 24.97 -25.84
C LEU A 50 -3.17 25.29 -26.87
N ASP A 51 -3.21 26.50 -27.42
CA ASP A 51 -2.23 27.00 -28.38
C ASP A 51 -1.35 28.06 -27.71
N ILE A 52 -0.10 27.67 -27.42
CA ILE A 52 0.91 28.57 -26.85
C ILE A 52 1.81 29.15 -27.95
N ASP A 53 1.79 28.58 -29.15
CA ASP A 53 2.63 29.03 -30.26
C ASP A 53 2.21 30.41 -30.76
N GLN A 54 0.94 30.80 -30.56
CA GLN A 54 0.46 32.16 -30.84
C GLN A 54 1.19 33.27 -30.04
N PHE A 55 1.83 32.93 -28.91
CA PHE A 55 2.60 33.87 -28.08
C PHE A 55 4.09 33.85 -28.38
N ARG A 56 4.50 33.06 -29.38
CA ARG A 56 5.88 32.99 -29.81
C ARG A 56 6.19 34.22 -30.64
N GLU A 57 6.95 35.14 -30.05
CA GLU A 57 7.57 36.22 -30.81
C GLU A 57 8.87 35.69 -31.44
N ASP A 58 9.01 35.82 -32.76
CA ASP A 58 10.17 35.34 -33.51
C ASP A 58 11.49 35.84 -32.87
N GLY A 59 12.29 34.90 -32.36
CA GLY A 59 13.61 35.16 -31.78
C GLY A 59 13.63 35.81 -30.39
N SER A 60 12.53 35.83 -29.62
CA SER A 60 12.45 36.58 -28.37
C SER A 60 11.76 35.90 -27.17
N GLU A 61 11.58 34.58 -27.19
CA GLU A 61 11.26 33.85 -25.96
C GLU A 61 12.36 34.12 -24.91
N PRO A 62 12.04 34.62 -23.70
CA PRO A 62 13.07 35.02 -22.74
C PRO A 62 13.90 33.85 -22.18
N PHE A 63 13.52 32.62 -22.53
CA PHE A 63 14.07 31.38 -22.01
C PHE A 63 13.94 30.25 -23.04
N ASP A 64 14.79 29.24 -22.90
CA ASP A 64 14.71 27.97 -23.64
C ASP A 64 14.25 26.82 -22.70
N ASP A 65 14.05 25.64 -23.29
CA ASP A 65 13.65 24.42 -22.58
C ASP A 65 14.63 24.04 -21.45
N GLU A 66 15.93 24.12 -21.68
CA GLU A 66 16.94 23.78 -20.69
C GLU A 66 16.88 24.72 -19.48
N LYS A 67 16.77 26.02 -19.74
CA LYS A 67 16.67 27.08 -18.73
C LYS A 67 15.41 26.92 -17.90
N LEU A 68 14.25 26.69 -18.51
CA LEU A 68 12.99 26.46 -17.80
C LEU A 68 13.02 25.19 -16.93
N LYS A 69 13.56 24.08 -17.45
CA LYS A 69 13.72 22.84 -16.67
C LYS A 69 14.62 23.06 -15.45
N LYS A 70 15.69 23.84 -15.60
CA LYS A 70 16.60 24.19 -14.51
C LYS A 70 15.93 25.08 -13.47
N TRP A 71 15.19 26.10 -13.92
CA TRP A 71 14.39 26.98 -13.07
C TRP A 71 13.33 26.23 -12.27
N TYR A 72 12.57 25.34 -12.92
CA TYR A 72 11.62 24.49 -12.24
C TYR A 72 12.28 23.64 -11.15
N LYS A 73 13.33 22.89 -11.51
CA LYS A 73 13.96 21.91 -10.61
C LYS A 73 14.65 22.57 -9.42
N ASN A 74 15.30 23.71 -9.63
CA ASN A 74 16.17 24.32 -8.62
C ASN A 74 15.51 25.47 -7.85
N HIS A 75 14.45 26.08 -8.40
CA HIS A 75 13.82 27.26 -7.82
C HIS A 75 12.35 27.01 -7.52
N VAL A 76 11.49 26.83 -8.53
CA VAL A 76 10.04 26.70 -8.32
C VAL A 76 9.71 25.51 -7.42
N ARG A 77 10.13 24.30 -7.79
CA ARG A 77 9.83 23.09 -7.01
C ARG A 77 10.44 23.14 -5.60
N LYS A 78 11.61 23.75 -5.42
CA LYS A 78 12.28 23.77 -4.12
C LYS A 78 11.76 24.85 -3.18
N LYS A 79 11.37 26.01 -3.72
CA LYS A 79 11.03 27.20 -2.93
C LYS A 79 9.52 27.40 -2.78
N LEU A 80 8.71 26.90 -3.71
CA LEU A 80 7.26 27.13 -3.72
C LEU A 80 6.42 25.88 -3.42
N LEU A 81 7.02 24.70 -3.20
CA LEU A 81 6.27 23.45 -2.95
C LEU A 81 5.23 23.59 -1.84
N ASP A 82 5.60 24.26 -0.74
CA ASP A 82 4.74 24.44 0.43
C ASP A 82 3.66 25.50 0.22
N SER A 83 3.83 26.38 -0.78
CA SER A 83 2.84 27.37 -1.17
C SER A 83 1.73 26.78 -2.05
N PHE A 84 1.90 25.57 -2.59
CA PHE A 84 0.83 24.88 -3.32
C PHE A 84 -0.21 24.29 -2.37
N PRO A 85 -1.51 24.41 -2.71
CA PRO A 85 -2.59 24.01 -1.83
C PRO A 85 -2.68 22.49 -1.69
N GLU A 86 -3.11 22.07 -0.51
CA GLU A 86 -3.38 20.68 -0.17
C GLU A 86 -4.88 20.42 -0.18
N VAL A 87 -5.26 19.20 -0.58
CA VAL A 87 -6.59 18.66 -0.29
C VAL A 87 -6.53 18.03 1.09
N LYS A 88 -7.55 18.25 1.92
CA LYS A 88 -7.64 17.67 3.26
C LYS A 88 -8.84 16.73 3.34
N ASN A 89 -8.67 15.61 4.03
CA ASN A 89 -9.78 14.70 4.33
C ASN A 89 -10.67 15.24 5.47
N HIS A 90 -11.67 14.45 5.87
CA HIS A 90 -12.56 14.77 6.99
C HIS A 90 -11.82 15.18 8.27
N ASN A 91 -10.71 14.50 8.59
CA ASN A 91 -9.89 14.73 9.78
C ASN A 91 -8.88 15.88 9.64
N GLN A 92 -9.01 16.72 8.61
CA GLN A 92 -8.08 17.82 8.30
C GLN A 92 -6.64 17.36 7.98
N ILE A 93 -6.46 16.10 7.61
CA ILE A 93 -5.18 15.52 7.21
C ILE A 93 -4.99 15.72 5.72
N ALA A 94 -3.81 16.18 5.31
CA ALA A 94 -3.47 16.40 3.91
C ALA A 94 -3.37 15.08 3.12
N ILE A 95 -4.00 15.04 1.95
CA ILE A 95 -4.08 13.88 1.07
C ILE A 95 -3.65 14.23 -0.36
N CYS A 96 -3.17 13.22 -1.08
CA CYS A 96 -2.89 13.30 -2.51
C CYS A 96 -4.20 13.50 -3.28
N PRO A 97 -4.33 14.54 -4.12
CA PRO A 97 -5.56 14.80 -4.87
C PRO A 97 -5.82 13.77 -5.98
N PHE A 98 -4.84 12.93 -6.35
CA PHE A 98 -4.98 11.91 -7.39
C PHE A 98 -5.39 10.54 -6.87
N CYS A 99 -4.83 10.08 -5.75
CA CYS A 99 -5.12 8.76 -5.19
C CYS A 99 -5.77 8.81 -3.81
N GLU A 100 -5.98 10.00 -3.24
CA GLU A 100 -6.56 10.24 -1.91
C GLU A 100 -5.81 9.59 -0.73
N ALA A 101 -4.56 9.11 -0.93
CA ALA A 101 -3.70 8.67 0.18
C ALA A 101 -3.31 9.88 1.03
N VAL A 102 -3.26 9.67 2.35
CA VAL A 102 -2.56 10.58 3.27
C VAL A 102 -1.12 10.79 2.80
N PHE A 103 -0.64 12.04 2.84
CA PHE A 103 0.76 12.33 2.58
C PHE A 103 1.65 11.77 3.70
N ASN A 104 2.10 10.52 3.54
CA ASN A 104 3.09 9.86 4.39
C ASN A 104 4.39 9.53 3.62
N THR A 105 4.41 9.74 2.30
CA THR A 105 5.57 9.56 1.41
C THR A 105 6.17 10.90 0.98
N GLN A 106 7.19 10.84 0.12
CA GLN A 106 7.78 12.03 -0.50
C GLN A 106 6.74 12.78 -1.35
N ILE A 107 6.50 14.04 -1.02
CA ILE A 107 5.60 14.93 -1.76
C ILE A 107 6.36 15.59 -2.93
N THR A 108 5.66 15.83 -4.04
CA THR A 108 6.20 16.50 -5.24
C THR A 108 5.12 17.36 -5.91
N LEU A 109 5.50 18.04 -7.00
CA LEU A 109 4.58 18.69 -7.92
C LEU A 109 4.49 17.85 -9.21
N GLU A 110 3.26 17.57 -9.64
CA GLU A 110 2.93 16.95 -10.92
C GLU A 110 2.49 18.00 -11.93
N HIS A 111 2.86 17.79 -13.19
CA HIS A 111 2.51 18.64 -14.31
C HIS A 111 1.19 18.14 -14.93
N ILE A 112 0.16 18.99 -14.99
CA ILE A 112 -1.14 18.64 -15.61
C ILE A 112 -1.00 18.51 -17.12
N ILE A 113 -0.25 19.40 -17.77
CA ILE A 113 0.28 19.18 -19.12
C ILE A 113 1.77 18.88 -18.93
N PRO A 114 2.27 17.71 -19.40
CA PRO A 114 3.65 17.31 -19.20
C PRO A 114 4.64 18.35 -19.74
N LYS A 115 5.79 18.50 -19.09
CA LYS A 115 6.87 19.43 -19.50
C LYS A 115 7.92 18.83 -20.43
N GLY A 116 7.76 17.56 -20.83
CA GLY A 116 8.75 16.82 -21.61
C GLY A 116 8.76 17.22 -23.09
N GLU A 117 9.64 16.59 -23.88
CA GLU A 117 9.72 16.79 -25.35
C GLU A 117 8.37 16.58 -26.05
N LYS A 118 7.56 15.63 -25.55
CA LYS A 118 6.23 15.32 -26.08
C LYS A 118 5.11 16.08 -25.36
N GLY A 119 5.46 16.96 -24.43
CA GLY A 119 4.57 17.83 -23.70
C GLY A 119 4.74 19.28 -24.17
N ASP A 120 4.63 20.23 -23.25
CA ASP A 120 4.92 21.64 -23.50
C ASP A 120 5.77 22.21 -22.35
N TYR A 121 7.07 22.37 -22.62
CA TYR A 121 8.04 22.84 -21.63
C TYR A 121 7.73 24.25 -21.13
N ARG A 122 7.02 25.08 -21.91
CA ARG A 122 6.68 26.47 -21.56
C ARG A 122 5.73 26.54 -20.36
N LEU A 123 4.99 25.46 -20.11
CA LEU A 123 4.08 25.32 -18.96
C LEU A 123 4.77 24.74 -17.72
N CYS A 124 6.08 24.52 -17.76
CA CYS A 124 6.83 23.81 -16.72
C CYS A 124 6.83 24.55 -15.37
N ILE A 125 6.80 25.88 -15.39
CA ILE A 125 6.81 26.73 -14.19
C ILE A 125 5.47 27.45 -13.95
N LEU A 126 4.48 27.23 -14.81
CA LEU A 126 3.18 27.89 -14.71
C LEU A 126 2.39 27.29 -13.52
N PRO A 127 2.01 28.08 -12.49
CA PRO A 127 1.39 27.54 -11.28
C PRO A 127 0.12 26.71 -11.53
N ILE A 128 -0.78 27.17 -12.41
CA ILE A 128 -2.05 26.47 -12.68
C ILE A 128 -1.85 25.09 -13.33
N ASN A 129 -0.65 24.83 -13.85
CA ASN A 129 -0.25 23.56 -14.46
C ASN A 129 0.43 22.60 -13.45
N LEU A 130 0.58 22.99 -12.18
CA LEU A 130 1.31 22.25 -11.15
C LEU A 130 0.38 21.83 -10.02
N ILE A 131 0.33 20.55 -9.69
CA ILE A 131 -0.47 20.01 -8.57
C ILE A 131 0.43 19.30 -7.56
N LYS A 132 0.27 19.62 -6.27
CA LYS A 132 0.94 18.92 -5.17
C LYS A 132 0.40 17.49 -5.05
N CYS A 133 1.28 16.50 -5.09
CA CYS A 133 0.91 15.08 -5.07
C CYS A 133 1.98 14.20 -4.43
N CYS A 134 1.63 12.92 -4.20
CA CYS A 134 2.60 11.94 -3.76
C CYS A 134 3.48 11.49 -4.93
N LYS A 135 4.72 11.10 -4.64
CA LYS A 135 5.69 10.65 -5.65
C LYS A 135 5.18 9.49 -6.50
N GLU A 136 4.36 8.62 -5.94
CA GLU A 136 3.80 7.45 -6.63
C GLU A 136 2.82 7.84 -7.74
N CYS A 137 2.15 8.99 -7.61
CA CYS A 137 1.26 9.55 -8.64
C CYS A 137 2.00 10.43 -9.65
N ASN A 138 3.26 10.79 -9.42
CA ASN A 138 4.11 11.45 -10.42
C ASN A 138 4.74 10.37 -11.29
N THR A 139 4.00 9.93 -12.30
CA THR A 139 4.36 8.76 -13.12
C THR A 139 4.99 9.18 -14.44
N SER A 140 5.75 8.27 -15.06
CA SER A 140 6.21 8.44 -16.44
C SER A 140 5.14 8.16 -17.50
N ASN A 141 3.97 7.63 -17.11
CA ASN A 141 2.89 7.33 -18.05
C ASN A 141 2.32 8.62 -18.65
N HIS A 142 2.31 9.68 -17.84
CA HIS A 142 1.88 11.01 -18.24
C HIS A 142 3.04 11.82 -18.81
N SER A 143 3.45 11.49 -20.04
CA SER A 143 4.63 12.07 -20.68
C SER A 143 4.34 12.88 -21.95
N LYS A 144 3.08 12.88 -22.42
CA LYS A 144 2.67 13.57 -23.64
C LYS A 144 1.47 14.48 -23.40
N LYS A 145 1.47 15.66 -24.03
CA LYS A 145 0.29 16.53 -24.12
C LYS A 145 -0.75 15.86 -25.04
N SER A 146 -2.01 15.95 -24.64
CA SER A 146 -3.14 15.38 -25.37
C SER A 146 -3.44 16.21 -26.62
N ILE A 147 -3.78 15.54 -27.72
CA ILE A 147 -4.05 16.18 -29.02
C ILE A 147 -5.54 16.19 -29.38
N CYS A 148 -6.39 15.57 -28.57
CA CYS A 148 -7.82 15.47 -28.84
C CYS A 148 -8.66 15.57 -27.57
N LYS A 149 -9.94 15.90 -27.76
CA LYS A 149 -10.93 16.11 -26.69
C LYS A 149 -11.07 14.92 -25.75
N ARG A 150 -11.00 13.70 -26.30
CA ARG A 150 -11.16 12.43 -25.57
C ARG A 150 -10.01 12.10 -24.62
N GLU A 151 -8.84 12.65 -24.89
CA GLU A 151 -7.64 12.42 -24.08
C GLU A 151 -7.30 13.63 -23.21
N SER A 152 -7.94 14.79 -23.48
CA SER A 152 -7.67 16.05 -22.79
C SER A 152 -7.58 15.88 -21.28
N GLU A 153 -6.52 16.46 -20.71
CA GLU A 153 -6.21 16.32 -19.30
C GLU A 153 -7.32 16.90 -18.43
N ILE A 154 -7.52 16.31 -17.25
CA ILE A 154 -8.46 16.79 -16.24
C ILE A 154 -7.68 17.66 -15.27
N ASN A 155 -8.00 18.96 -15.24
CA ASN A 155 -7.37 19.89 -14.31
C ASN A 155 -8.17 19.95 -13.00
N LEU A 156 -7.63 19.39 -11.92
CA LEU A 156 -8.34 19.31 -10.63
C LEU A 156 -8.57 20.68 -9.95
N TYR A 157 -7.99 21.78 -10.44
CA TYR A 157 -8.39 23.13 -10.00
C TYR A 157 -9.74 23.58 -10.58
N ALA A 158 -10.18 22.98 -11.69
CA ALA A 158 -11.38 23.37 -12.43
C ALA A 158 -12.42 22.26 -12.56
N GLU A 159 -12.00 21.00 -12.52
CA GLU A 159 -12.84 19.83 -12.76
C GLU A 159 -12.82 18.87 -11.57
N SER A 160 -13.89 18.10 -11.42
CA SER A 160 -13.99 17.02 -10.44
C SER A 160 -14.95 15.95 -10.96
N PHE A 161 -14.79 14.71 -10.51
CA PHE A 161 -15.67 13.59 -10.89
C PHE A 161 -15.72 12.55 -9.77
N GLU A 162 -16.75 11.72 -9.71
CA GLU A 162 -16.99 10.73 -8.65
C GLU A 162 -16.42 9.36 -9.04
N ILE A 163 -15.11 9.20 -8.85
CA ILE A 163 -14.41 7.96 -9.21
C ILE A 163 -14.87 6.77 -8.36
N GLU A 164 -15.38 7.02 -7.14
CA GLU A 164 -15.88 6.01 -6.22
C GLU A 164 -17.01 5.18 -6.84
N ASN A 165 -17.79 5.77 -7.75
CA ASN A 165 -18.88 5.10 -8.46
C ASN A 165 -18.37 4.11 -9.53
N PHE A 166 -17.09 4.21 -9.92
CA PHE A 166 -16.48 3.38 -10.96
C PHE A 166 -15.60 2.27 -10.38
N ILE A 167 -15.36 2.26 -9.06
CA ILE A 167 -14.51 1.27 -8.41
C ILE A 167 -15.30 -0.03 -8.20
N GLN A 168 -14.84 -1.10 -8.84
CA GLN A 168 -15.36 -2.45 -8.67
C GLN A 168 -14.29 -3.34 -8.02
N VAL A 169 -14.70 -4.15 -7.05
CA VAL A 169 -13.85 -5.16 -6.41
C VAL A 169 -14.31 -6.53 -6.87
N SER A 170 -13.38 -7.33 -7.35
CA SER A 170 -13.60 -8.71 -7.76
C SER A 170 -12.56 -9.62 -7.13
N PHE A 171 -12.71 -10.93 -7.29
CA PHE A 171 -11.78 -11.92 -6.72
C PHE A 171 -11.26 -12.80 -7.84
N ASP A 172 -9.94 -12.80 -8.04
CA ASP A 172 -9.27 -13.64 -9.04
C ASP A 172 -9.39 -15.13 -8.63
N ASN A 173 -10.13 -15.88 -9.44
CA ASN A 173 -10.31 -17.32 -9.27
C ASN A 173 -9.19 -18.14 -9.94
N GLU A 174 -8.49 -17.57 -10.92
CA GLU A 174 -7.58 -18.31 -11.80
C GLU A 174 -6.23 -18.63 -11.12
N LYS A 175 -5.82 -17.82 -10.15
CA LYS A 175 -4.57 -18.06 -9.38
C LYS A 175 -4.76 -18.81 -8.06
N GLY A 176 -5.92 -19.44 -7.86
CA GLY A 176 -6.20 -20.28 -6.68
C GLY A 176 -6.15 -19.57 -5.32
N GLY A 177 -6.07 -18.24 -5.31
CA GLY A 177 -5.66 -17.48 -4.13
C GLY A 177 -6.73 -16.60 -3.48
N GLY A 178 -7.94 -16.52 -4.04
CA GLY A 178 -9.04 -15.72 -3.46
C GLY A 178 -8.64 -14.28 -3.16
N LYS A 179 -7.75 -13.68 -3.96
CA LYS A 179 -7.25 -12.32 -3.73
C LYS A 179 -8.18 -11.29 -4.36
N PRO A 180 -8.51 -10.21 -3.64
CA PRO A 180 -9.32 -9.14 -4.20
C PRO A 180 -8.50 -8.31 -5.18
N GLU A 181 -9.15 -7.88 -6.25
CA GLU A 181 -8.63 -6.97 -7.26
C GLU A 181 -9.60 -5.83 -7.49
N VAL A 182 -9.06 -4.62 -7.60
CA VAL A 182 -9.79 -3.41 -7.99
C VAL A 182 -9.69 -3.24 -9.50
N LYS A 183 -10.83 -3.01 -10.15
CA LYS A 183 -10.93 -2.49 -11.52
C LYS A 183 -11.75 -1.21 -11.52
N ILE A 184 -11.38 -0.25 -12.36
CA ILE A 184 -12.14 0.99 -12.55
C ILE A 184 -12.91 0.85 -13.85
N VAL A 185 -14.24 0.72 -13.74
CA VAL A 185 -15.14 0.49 -14.88
C VAL A 185 -16.07 1.68 -15.02
N ILE A 186 -15.88 2.47 -16.08
CA ILE A 186 -16.62 3.71 -16.33
C ILE A 186 -17.81 3.39 -17.24
N ASN A 187 -18.90 2.89 -16.65
CA ASN A 187 -20.12 2.48 -17.36
C ASN A 187 -21.31 3.43 -17.15
N ASP A 188 -21.07 4.67 -16.74
CA ASP A 188 -22.12 5.66 -16.49
C ASP A 188 -22.77 6.15 -17.79
N ILE A 189 -24.06 5.89 -17.94
CA ILE A 189 -24.86 6.27 -19.12
C ILE A 189 -25.04 7.80 -19.21
N GLN A 190 -24.96 8.52 -18.08
CA GLN A 190 -25.07 9.98 -18.05
C GLN A 190 -23.82 10.69 -18.56
N LEU A 191 -22.66 10.01 -18.55
CA LEU A 191 -21.42 10.56 -19.09
C LEU A 191 -21.36 10.40 -20.61
N GLY A 192 -20.99 11.49 -21.29
CA GLY A 192 -20.65 11.43 -22.72
C GLY A 192 -19.38 10.62 -22.96
N GLU A 193 -19.25 10.01 -24.14
CA GLU A 193 -18.10 9.15 -24.48
C GLU A 193 -16.75 9.85 -24.34
N ASP A 194 -16.66 11.13 -24.70
CA ASP A 194 -15.43 11.91 -24.53
C ASP A 194 -15.04 12.03 -23.05
N GLU A 195 -16.02 12.18 -22.15
CA GLU A 195 -15.77 12.32 -20.71
C GLU A 195 -15.35 10.99 -20.08
N LYS A 196 -15.96 9.88 -20.50
CA LYS A 196 -15.52 8.53 -20.09
C LYS A 196 -14.07 8.28 -20.45
N GLN A 197 -13.68 8.61 -21.68
CA GLN A 197 -12.30 8.42 -22.15
C GLN A 197 -11.30 9.31 -21.41
N ARG A 198 -11.67 10.55 -21.08
CA ARG A 198 -10.82 11.43 -20.26
C ARG A 198 -10.61 10.89 -18.85
N ILE A 199 -11.67 10.37 -18.21
CA ILE A 199 -11.56 9.74 -16.89
C ILE A 199 -10.71 8.48 -16.97
N GLN A 200 -10.88 7.65 -18.00
CA GLN A 200 -10.04 6.48 -18.22
C GLN A 200 -8.56 6.87 -18.38
N LYS A 201 -8.28 7.91 -19.17
CA LYS A 201 -6.93 8.44 -19.36
C LYS A 201 -6.32 8.95 -18.06
N PHE A 202 -7.12 9.63 -17.24
CA PHE A 202 -6.70 10.08 -15.91
C PHE A 202 -6.31 8.90 -15.01
N VAL A 203 -7.12 7.84 -14.99
CA VAL A 203 -6.83 6.61 -14.24
C VAL A 203 -5.49 5.98 -14.66
N GLU A 204 -5.22 5.89 -15.96
CA GLU A 204 -3.97 5.38 -16.53
C GLU A 204 -2.76 6.26 -16.19
N ASN A 205 -2.90 7.57 -16.37
CA ASN A 205 -1.83 8.55 -16.15
C ASN A 205 -1.31 8.49 -14.71
N TYR A 206 -2.20 8.27 -13.74
CA TYR A 206 -1.85 8.27 -12.31
C TYR A 206 -1.78 6.88 -11.68
N ASN A 207 -1.83 5.81 -12.48
CA ASN A 207 -1.76 4.41 -12.03
C ASN A 207 -2.75 4.06 -10.91
N LEU A 208 -3.97 4.62 -10.96
CA LEU A 208 -4.90 4.52 -9.83
C LEU A 208 -5.32 3.09 -9.52
N GLU A 209 -5.53 2.25 -10.53
CA GLU A 209 -5.84 0.84 -10.31
C GLU A 209 -4.73 0.12 -9.53
N LYS A 210 -3.45 0.39 -9.85
CA LYS A 210 -2.32 -0.21 -9.12
C LYS A 210 -2.32 0.24 -7.66
N SER A 211 -2.53 1.53 -7.42
CA SER A 211 -2.61 2.09 -6.06
C SER A 211 -3.77 1.51 -5.27
N TYR A 212 -4.96 1.40 -5.87
CA TYR A 212 -6.15 0.86 -5.20
C TYR A 212 -6.08 -0.65 -5.00
N ASN A 213 -5.47 -1.39 -5.93
CA ASN A 213 -5.16 -2.81 -5.75
C ASN A 213 -4.24 -3.05 -4.55
N HIS A 214 -3.25 -2.19 -4.34
CA HIS A 214 -2.40 -2.29 -3.16
C HIS A 214 -3.20 -2.07 -1.86
N ARG A 215 -4.10 -1.08 -1.83
CA ARG A 215 -4.92 -0.77 -0.64
C ARG A 215 -5.94 -1.87 -0.33
N ILE A 216 -6.67 -2.38 -1.33
CA ILE A 216 -7.63 -3.46 -1.10
C ILE A 216 -6.93 -4.73 -0.58
N GLN A 217 -5.70 -5.01 -1.03
CA GLN A 217 -4.91 -6.14 -0.53
C GLN A 217 -4.47 -5.95 0.92
N ILE A 218 -4.10 -4.73 1.33
CA ILE A 218 -3.80 -4.42 2.73
C ILE A 218 -5.05 -4.61 3.58
N GLU A 219 -6.20 -4.09 3.15
CA GLU A 219 -7.46 -4.23 3.90
C GLU A 219 -7.95 -5.67 3.96
N PHE A 220 -7.74 -6.45 2.90
CA PHE A 220 -8.06 -7.87 2.93
C PHE A 220 -7.20 -8.63 3.94
N LYS A 221 -5.90 -8.37 4.01
CA LYS A 221 -5.04 -8.96 5.04
C LYS A 221 -5.46 -8.57 6.46
N LYS A 222 -5.84 -7.31 6.68
CA LYS A 222 -6.37 -6.85 7.97
C LYS A 222 -7.67 -7.58 8.32
N LEU A 223 -8.58 -7.74 7.36
CA LEU A 223 -9.83 -8.49 7.54
C LEU A 223 -9.54 -9.96 7.90
N LEU A 224 -8.63 -10.62 7.18
CA LEU A 224 -8.21 -12.00 7.48
C LEU A 224 -7.63 -12.11 8.89
N GLN A 225 -6.79 -11.16 9.31
CA GLN A 225 -6.22 -11.14 10.66
C GLN A 225 -7.29 -10.96 11.75
N VAL A 226 -8.27 -10.08 11.52
CA VAL A 226 -9.41 -9.90 12.44
C VAL A 226 -10.23 -11.19 12.51
N LEU A 227 -10.52 -11.81 11.37
CA LEU A 227 -11.25 -13.07 11.30
C LEU A 227 -10.49 -14.20 12.01
N LYS A 228 -9.17 -14.32 11.79
CA LYS A 228 -8.30 -15.28 12.48
C LYS A 228 -8.46 -15.19 14.00
N ASN A 229 -8.47 -13.98 14.54
CA ASN A 229 -8.50 -13.74 15.98
C ASN A 229 -9.90 -13.87 16.62
N ASN A 230 -10.97 -13.75 15.84
CA ASN A 230 -12.35 -13.67 16.37
C ASN A 230 -13.26 -14.81 15.91
N LEU A 231 -12.90 -15.55 14.86
CA LEU A 231 -13.71 -16.65 14.35
C LEU A 231 -13.45 -17.91 15.17
N SER A 232 -14.44 -18.26 16.01
CA SER A 232 -14.42 -19.41 16.92
C SER A 232 -14.89 -20.73 16.28
N SER A 233 -15.37 -20.69 15.04
CA SER A 233 -15.94 -21.86 14.35
C SER A 233 -15.68 -21.77 12.85
N ASP A 234 -15.29 -22.90 12.26
CA ASP A 234 -15.03 -23.02 10.83
C ASP A 234 -16.30 -23.22 10.00
N ARG A 235 -17.38 -22.52 10.37
CA ARG A 235 -18.65 -22.55 9.64
C ARG A 235 -18.83 -21.31 8.78
N THR A 236 -19.25 -21.52 7.53
CA THR A 236 -19.44 -20.46 6.55
C THR A 236 -20.60 -19.53 6.89
N ASP A 237 -21.62 -19.99 7.62
CA ASP A 237 -22.75 -19.16 8.06
C ASP A 237 -22.34 -18.13 9.13
N ILE A 238 -21.53 -18.54 10.10
CA ILE A 238 -20.95 -17.63 11.12
C ILE A 238 -20.02 -16.61 10.45
N LEU A 239 -19.19 -17.05 9.50
CA LEU A 239 -18.34 -16.14 8.71
C LEU A 239 -19.18 -15.10 7.95
N LEU A 240 -20.30 -15.51 7.34
CA LEU A 240 -21.19 -14.61 6.63
C LEU A 240 -21.83 -13.57 7.56
N GLU A 241 -22.31 -13.99 8.73
CA GLU A 241 -22.86 -13.06 9.75
C GLU A 241 -21.82 -12.03 10.19
N PHE A 242 -20.58 -12.48 10.44
CA PHE A 242 -19.48 -11.59 10.77
C PHE A 242 -19.19 -10.60 9.64
N LEU A 243 -19.13 -11.06 8.39
CA LEU A 243 -18.88 -10.20 7.23
C LEU A 243 -19.98 -9.14 7.05
N ARG A 244 -21.25 -9.49 7.29
CA ARG A 244 -22.37 -8.53 7.27
C ARG A 244 -22.28 -7.50 8.39
N PHE A 245 -21.83 -7.92 9.58
CA PHE A 245 -21.55 -6.99 10.66
C PHE A 245 -20.41 -6.01 10.30
N GLN A 246 -19.31 -6.52 9.74
CA GLN A 246 -18.19 -5.69 9.28
C GLN A 246 -18.61 -4.74 8.16
N GLU A 247 -19.40 -5.21 7.19
CA GLU A 247 -19.94 -4.38 6.11
C GLU A 247 -20.68 -3.17 6.66
N LYS A 248 -21.56 -3.37 7.66
CA LYS A 248 -22.29 -2.28 8.32
C LYS A 248 -21.35 -1.31 9.02
N MET A 249 -20.38 -1.82 9.79
CA MET A 249 -19.38 -0.99 10.47
C MET A 249 -18.58 -0.13 9.48
N TYR A 250 -18.10 -0.74 8.39
CA TYR A 250 -17.39 -0.01 7.34
C TYR A 250 -18.28 1.01 6.64
N ARG A 251 -19.56 0.69 6.39
CA ARG A 251 -20.53 1.61 5.78
C ARG A 251 -20.75 2.84 6.64
N ASP A 252 -20.95 2.67 7.94
CA ASP A 252 -21.16 3.76 8.89
C ASP A 252 -19.89 4.63 8.98
N ASN A 253 -18.72 4.02 9.11
CA ASN A 253 -17.45 4.74 9.17
C ASN A 253 -17.13 5.48 7.86
N ALA A 254 -17.24 4.82 6.70
CA ALA A 254 -17.00 5.45 5.40
C ALA A 254 -17.99 6.59 5.13
N SER A 255 -19.21 6.50 5.64
CA SER A 255 -20.20 7.57 5.55
C SER A 255 -19.84 8.76 6.44
N ASN A 256 -19.35 8.51 7.66
CA ASN A 256 -18.88 9.56 8.57
C ASN A 256 -17.62 10.27 8.06
N GLU A 257 -16.76 9.54 7.34
CA GLU A 257 -15.53 10.07 6.75
C GLU A 257 -15.74 10.82 5.43
N LYS A 258 -16.99 10.94 4.96
CA LYS A 258 -17.30 11.75 3.78
C LYS A 258 -16.87 13.20 4.01
N PHE A 259 -16.38 13.78 2.92
CA PHE A 259 -16.13 15.21 2.79
C PHE A 259 -16.53 15.60 1.36
N ASP A 260 -17.03 16.83 1.18
CA ASP A 260 -17.66 17.27 -0.07
C ASP A 260 -18.72 16.27 -0.60
N GLU A 261 -19.52 15.71 0.31
CA GLU A 261 -20.61 14.75 0.04
C GLU A 261 -20.19 13.40 -0.60
N LYS A 262 -18.89 13.18 -0.78
CA LYS A 262 -18.32 12.04 -1.50
C LYS A 262 -17.49 11.15 -0.58
N TYR A 263 -17.42 9.85 -0.88
CA TYR A 263 -16.62 8.91 -0.09
C TYR A 263 -15.13 9.22 -0.17
N TRP A 264 -14.45 9.23 0.98
CA TRP A 264 -12.99 9.22 0.99
C TRP A 264 -12.50 7.84 0.57
N ILE A 265 -11.67 7.78 -0.47
CA ILE A 265 -11.18 6.50 -1.02
C ILE A 265 -9.99 6.02 -0.20
N ASP A 266 -10.27 5.51 0.99
CA ASP A 266 -9.26 4.98 1.92
C ASP A 266 -9.77 3.72 2.65
N GLN A 267 -9.22 3.44 3.84
CA GLN A 267 -9.39 2.16 4.54
C GLN A 267 -10.86 1.73 4.69
N ASN A 268 -11.74 2.58 5.24
CA ASN A 268 -13.13 2.19 5.46
C ASN A 268 -13.91 2.00 4.15
N PHE A 269 -13.61 2.79 3.12
CA PHE A 269 -14.21 2.62 1.79
C PHE A 269 -13.80 1.29 1.15
N PHE A 270 -12.51 0.93 1.20
CA PHE A 270 -12.06 -0.35 0.67
C PHE A 270 -12.54 -1.54 1.51
N GLY A 271 -12.62 -1.39 2.84
CA GLY A 271 -13.24 -2.39 3.72
C GLY A 271 -14.70 -2.64 3.37
N LEU A 272 -15.48 -1.58 3.12
CA LEU A 272 -16.86 -1.67 2.64
C LEU A 272 -16.94 -2.42 1.31
N LYS A 273 -16.17 -1.99 0.31
CA LYS A 273 -16.17 -2.60 -1.04
C LYS A 273 -15.75 -4.06 -1.02
N LEU A 274 -14.82 -4.42 -0.14
CA LEU A 274 -14.38 -5.79 0.07
C LEU A 274 -15.51 -6.68 0.61
N CYS A 275 -16.19 -6.25 1.68
CA CYS A 275 -17.31 -6.97 2.26
C CYS A 275 -18.46 -7.13 1.24
N GLU A 276 -18.83 -6.04 0.55
CA GLU A 276 -19.84 -6.06 -0.51
C GLU A 276 -19.50 -7.11 -1.59
N ALA A 277 -18.25 -7.15 -2.06
CA ALA A 277 -17.81 -8.10 -3.08
C ALA A 277 -17.83 -9.57 -2.59
N ILE A 278 -17.44 -9.84 -1.35
CA ILE A 278 -17.47 -11.19 -0.78
C ILE A 278 -18.92 -11.68 -0.66
N ILE A 279 -19.80 -10.86 -0.07
CA ILE A 279 -21.21 -11.18 0.16
C ILE A 279 -21.90 -11.42 -1.18
N GLN A 280 -21.74 -10.51 -2.15
CA GLN A 280 -22.34 -10.64 -3.48
C GLN A 280 -21.86 -11.91 -4.19
N LYS A 281 -20.57 -12.23 -4.11
CA LYS A 281 -20.02 -13.44 -4.73
C LYS A 281 -20.59 -14.72 -4.10
N HIS A 282 -20.82 -14.73 -2.78
CA HIS A 282 -21.50 -15.82 -2.10
C HIS A 282 -22.97 -15.94 -2.52
N GLU A 283 -23.71 -14.83 -2.54
CA GLU A 283 -25.14 -14.80 -2.92
C GLU A 283 -25.36 -15.24 -4.38
N ASN A 284 -24.38 -15.01 -5.24
CA ASN A 284 -24.35 -15.52 -6.62
C ASN A 284 -23.95 -17.01 -6.73
N GLY A 285 -23.83 -17.73 -5.61
CA GLY A 285 -23.48 -19.15 -5.56
C GLY A 285 -21.99 -19.47 -5.63
N GLY A 286 -21.11 -18.47 -5.46
CA GLY A 286 -19.67 -18.66 -5.44
C GLY A 286 -19.14 -19.22 -4.11
N ASP A 287 -18.11 -20.05 -4.16
CA ASP A 287 -17.47 -20.70 -3.00
C ASP A 287 -16.45 -19.81 -2.25
N ILE A 288 -16.67 -18.49 -2.26
CA ILE A 288 -15.72 -17.52 -1.71
C ILE A 288 -15.57 -17.64 -0.19
N LEU A 289 -16.65 -17.98 0.53
CA LEU A 289 -16.62 -18.12 1.99
C LEU A 289 -15.74 -19.30 2.40
N THR A 290 -15.88 -20.45 1.74
CA THR A 290 -15.02 -21.62 1.96
C THR A 290 -13.58 -21.31 1.62
N THR A 291 -13.34 -20.55 0.54
CA THR A 291 -11.99 -20.12 0.16
C THR A 291 -11.36 -19.27 1.26
N ILE A 292 -12.05 -18.25 1.75
CA ILE A 292 -11.58 -17.38 2.85
C ILE A 292 -11.35 -18.19 4.12
N LEU A 293 -12.27 -19.10 4.45
CA LEU A 293 -12.14 -19.95 5.63
C LEU A 293 -10.88 -20.83 5.56
N ARG A 294 -10.60 -21.44 4.40
CA ARG A 294 -9.35 -22.19 4.19
C ARG A 294 -8.11 -21.31 4.33
N MET A 295 -8.16 -20.06 3.87
CA MET A 295 -7.06 -19.12 4.06
C MET A 295 -6.83 -18.82 5.55
N ILE A 296 -7.90 -18.62 6.32
CA ILE A 296 -7.81 -18.39 7.78
C ILE A 296 -7.24 -19.63 8.49
N ILE A 297 -7.73 -20.83 8.15
CA ILE A 297 -7.22 -22.09 8.74
C ILE A 297 -5.73 -22.25 8.44
N ALA A 298 -5.32 -22.08 7.19
CA ALA A 298 -3.91 -22.14 6.79
C ALA A 298 -3.06 -21.06 7.48
N GLU A 299 -3.60 -19.85 7.68
CA GLU A 299 -2.93 -18.82 8.48
C GLU A 299 -2.81 -19.23 9.95
N LYS A 300 -3.85 -19.79 10.58
CA LYS A 300 -3.78 -20.31 11.96
C LYS A 300 -2.73 -21.42 12.09
N GLU A 301 -2.73 -22.38 11.18
CA GLU A 301 -1.75 -23.48 11.11
C GLU A 301 -0.31 -22.96 10.89
N SER A 302 -0.13 -21.88 10.14
CA SER A 302 1.19 -21.33 9.83
C SER A 302 1.74 -20.35 10.87
N THR A 303 0.93 -19.86 11.82
CA THR A 303 1.39 -18.83 12.75
C THR A 303 1.39 -19.16 14.23
N ASP A 304 0.58 -20.04 14.82
CA ASP A 304 0.69 -20.29 16.27
C ASP A 304 -0.06 -21.57 16.71
N GLU A 305 0.54 -22.75 16.53
CA GLU A 305 0.46 -23.80 17.54
C GLU A 305 1.55 -24.85 17.26
N ILE A 306 2.49 -25.01 18.20
CA ILE A 306 3.21 -26.28 18.26
C ILE A 306 2.17 -27.32 18.69
N VAL A 307 1.64 -28.07 17.74
CA VAL A 307 0.78 -29.20 18.06
C VAL A 307 1.67 -30.36 18.47
N PHE A 308 1.74 -30.62 19.77
CA PHE A 308 2.36 -31.83 20.31
C PHE A 308 1.39 -33.00 20.16
N SER A 309 1.91 -34.17 19.82
CA SER A 309 1.17 -35.43 19.88
C SER A 309 0.76 -35.80 21.32
N ASP A 310 1.55 -35.34 22.30
CA ASP A 310 1.23 -35.40 23.73
C ASP A 310 0.84 -34.00 24.26
N GLU A 311 -0.44 -33.83 24.62
CA GLU A 311 -0.96 -32.60 25.24
C GLU A 311 -0.26 -32.25 26.57
N SER A 312 0.39 -33.23 27.22
CA SER A 312 1.13 -33.05 28.46
C SER A 312 2.64 -32.85 28.26
N PHE A 313 3.12 -32.73 27.02
CA PHE A 313 4.54 -32.66 26.67
C PHE A 313 5.34 -31.64 27.50
N MET A 314 4.83 -30.41 27.65
CA MET A 314 5.51 -29.36 28.42
C MET A 314 5.62 -29.70 29.91
N SER A 315 4.59 -30.36 30.48
CA SER A 315 4.59 -30.81 31.88
C SER A 315 5.60 -31.94 32.09
N HIS A 316 5.72 -32.85 31.12
CA HIS A 316 6.73 -33.90 31.14
C HIS A 316 8.15 -33.33 31.01
N MET A 317 8.36 -32.32 30.15
CA MET A 317 9.64 -31.64 29.99
C MET A 317 10.05 -30.91 31.28
N ASP A 318 9.11 -30.23 31.94
CA ASP A 318 9.34 -29.58 33.22
C ASP A 318 9.59 -30.56 34.37
N ALA A 319 9.26 -31.84 34.23
CA ALA A 319 9.50 -32.88 35.23
C ALA A 319 10.91 -33.50 35.16
N ILE A 320 11.70 -33.20 34.12
CA ILE A 320 13.06 -33.70 33.98
C ILE A 320 13.94 -33.12 35.10
N ARG A 321 14.66 -33.99 35.82
CA ARG A 321 15.53 -33.61 36.96
C ARG A 321 16.96 -34.08 36.80
N ASP A 322 17.18 -35.18 36.07
CA ASP A 322 18.47 -35.86 35.96
C ASP A 322 18.62 -36.50 34.57
N LEU A 323 19.78 -37.11 34.32
CA LEU A 323 20.11 -37.74 33.04
C LEU A 323 19.19 -38.92 32.70
N ASP A 324 18.69 -39.65 33.71
CA ASP A 324 17.82 -40.81 33.52
C ASP A 324 16.41 -40.40 33.12
N SER A 325 15.84 -39.39 33.79
CA SER A 325 14.56 -38.79 33.42
C SER A 325 14.61 -38.10 32.05
N LEU A 326 15.74 -37.48 31.69
CA LEU A 326 15.96 -36.94 30.35
C LEU A 326 15.97 -38.04 29.28
N CYS A 327 16.76 -39.11 29.46
CA CYS A 327 16.83 -40.21 28.50
C CYS A 327 15.46 -40.86 28.28
N LYS A 328 14.71 -41.06 29.37
CA LYS A 328 13.36 -41.61 29.33
C LYS A 328 12.42 -40.69 28.56
N PHE A 329 12.37 -39.41 28.92
CA PHE A 329 11.54 -38.41 28.24
C PHE A 329 11.86 -38.32 26.74
N ALA A 330 13.15 -38.22 26.39
CA ALA A 330 13.57 -38.09 24.99
C ALA A 330 13.24 -39.34 24.15
N SER A 331 13.20 -40.53 24.77
CA SER A 331 12.81 -41.76 24.10
C SER A 331 11.29 -41.88 23.92
N GLU A 332 10.50 -41.45 24.92
CA GLU A 332 9.03 -41.52 24.90
C GLU A 332 8.41 -40.40 24.05
N HIS A 333 9.04 -39.23 23.98
CA HIS A 333 8.51 -38.02 23.33
C HIS A 333 9.40 -37.50 22.19
N LEU A 334 10.17 -38.36 21.53
CA LEU A 334 11.16 -37.96 20.51
C LEU A 334 10.57 -37.07 19.40
N ASN A 335 9.37 -37.40 18.94
CA ASN A 335 8.70 -36.66 17.86
C ASN A 335 8.37 -35.23 18.31
N ASP A 336 7.71 -35.09 19.46
CA ASP A 336 7.34 -33.78 20.02
C ASP A 336 8.55 -32.96 20.44
N LEU A 337 9.60 -33.61 20.96
CA LEU A 337 10.90 -32.98 21.24
C LEU A 337 11.55 -32.44 19.97
N THR A 338 11.45 -33.17 18.86
CA THR A 338 11.94 -32.72 17.55
C THR A 338 11.11 -31.56 16.99
N VAL A 339 9.79 -31.61 17.14
CA VAL A 339 8.88 -30.53 16.72
C VAL A 339 9.16 -29.26 17.54
N TRP A 340 9.25 -29.37 18.86
CA TRP A 340 9.63 -28.28 19.75
C TRP A 340 10.99 -27.69 19.38
N TYR A 341 11.99 -28.56 19.21
CA TYR A 341 13.35 -28.15 18.81
C TYR A 341 13.32 -27.36 17.50
N ASN A 342 12.58 -27.81 16.49
CA ASN A 342 12.46 -27.13 15.20
C ASN A 342 11.75 -25.77 15.29
N HIS A 343 10.85 -25.59 16.25
CA HIS A 343 10.16 -24.32 16.49
C HIS A 343 11.04 -23.25 17.16
N LEU A 344 12.10 -23.63 17.90
CA LEU A 344 13.01 -22.65 18.52
C LEU A 344 13.65 -21.73 17.47
N THR A 345 13.48 -20.42 17.61
CA THR A 345 14.05 -19.39 16.71
C THR A 345 15.57 -19.35 16.73
N ASP A 346 16.16 -19.72 17.87
CA ASP A 346 17.60 -19.94 18.02
C ASP A 346 17.81 -21.23 18.81
N LYS A 347 18.48 -22.20 18.18
CA LYS A 347 18.72 -23.55 18.71
C LYS A 347 19.66 -23.54 19.91
N ALA A 348 20.37 -22.44 20.15
CA ALA A 348 21.18 -22.25 21.35
C ALA A 348 20.34 -22.15 22.63
N PHE A 349 19.03 -21.87 22.53
CA PHE A 349 18.12 -21.78 23.68
C PHE A 349 17.44 -23.09 24.06
N LEU A 350 17.81 -24.23 23.47
CA LEU A 350 17.36 -25.53 23.99
C LEU A 350 17.90 -25.69 25.41
N THR A 351 17.01 -25.65 26.40
CA THR A 351 17.36 -25.82 27.80
C THR A 351 16.32 -26.65 28.54
N PHE A 352 16.78 -27.45 29.51
CA PHE A 352 15.93 -28.18 30.44
C PHE A 352 16.01 -27.50 31.80
N ARG A 353 15.01 -26.67 32.10
CA ARG A 353 15.03 -25.75 33.24
C ARG A 353 15.39 -26.42 34.56
N ASN A 354 14.78 -27.57 34.83
CA ASN A 354 14.90 -28.27 36.10
C ASN A 354 15.92 -29.43 36.08
N LEU A 355 16.65 -29.61 34.98
CA LEU A 355 17.72 -30.60 34.88
C LEU A 355 18.93 -30.15 35.72
N GLU A 356 19.37 -31.01 36.63
CA GLU A 356 20.58 -30.85 37.44
C GLU A 356 21.49 -32.07 37.24
N ILE A 357 22.77 -31.83 36.93
CA ILE A 357 23.77 -32.88 36.77
C ILE A 357 24.93 -32.60 37.72
N ASP A 358 25.03 -33.37 38.80
CA ASP A 358 26.07 -33.25 39.84
C ASP A 358 26.25 -31.83 40.42
N ASN A 359 25.24 -30.96 40.33
CA ASN A 359 25.35 -29.51 40.61
C ASN A 359 26.44 -28.78 39.80
N ASP A 360 26.76 -29.27 38.60
CA ASP A 360 27.76 -28.70 37.69
C ASP A 360 27.11 -28.19 36.39
N ASP A 361 27.00 -26.87 36.28
CA ASP A 361 26.44 -26.19 35.10
C ASP A 361 27.20 -26.53 33.80
N SER A 362 28.50 -26.84 33.87
CA SER A 362 29.27 -27.24 32.70
C SER A 362 28.81 -28.58 32.16
N LYS A 363 28.45 -29.52 33.05
CA LYS A 363 27.90 -30.82 32.67
C LYS A 363 26.48 -30.68 32.14
N LYS A 364 25.65 -29.81 32.72
CA LYS A 364 24.32 -29.48 32.18
C LYS A 364 24.41 -28.94 30.75
N ASN A 365 25.27 -27.95 30.52
CA ASN A 365 25.49 -27.36 29.20
C ASN A 365 25.99 -28.40 28.18
N LEU A 366 26.84 -29.33 28.62
CA LEU A 366 27.28 -30.46 27.79
C LEU A 366 26.10 -31.37 27.40
N VAL A 367 25.24 -31.73 28.36
CA VAL A 367 24.03 -32.53 28.09
C VAL A 367 23.13 -31.83 27.08
N GLU A 368 22.81 -30.55 27.27
CA GLU A 368 21.97 -29.78 26.34
C GLU A 368 22.59 -29.68 24.93
N SER A 369 23.92 -29.54 24.85
CA SER A 369 24.66 -29.58 23.58
C SER A 369 24.62 -30.96 22.91
N MET A 370 24.69 -32.03 23.70
CA MET A 370 24.56 -33.39 23.21
C MET A 370 23.14 -33.67 22.72
N VAL A 371 22.09 -33.25 23.44
CA VAL A 371 20.69 -33.41 23.00
C VAL A 371 20.51 -32.75 21.64
N ARG A 372 21.03 -31.53 21.46
CA ARG A 372 21.02 -30.82 20.18
C ARG A 372 21.67 -31.63 19.07
N TYR A 373 22.89 -32.12 19.31
CA TYR A 373 23.61 -32.95 18.34
C TYR A 373 22.83 -34.22 17.96
N TYR A 374 22.15 -34.86 18.92
CA TYR A 374 21.32 -36.04 18.66
C TYR A 374 20.10 -35.71 17.80
N LEU A 375 19.41 -34.61 18.07
CA LEU A 375 18.27 -34.15 17.29
C LEU A 375 18.68 -33.75 15.87
N GLU A 376 19.79 -33.01 15.71
CA GLU A 376 20.33 -32.60 14.41
C GLU A 376 20.83 -33.79 13.59
N SER A 377 21.46 -34.76 14.24
CA SER A 377 22.00 -35.98 13.60
C SER A 377 20.96 -37.09 13.45
N ARG A 378 19.71 -36.87 13.89
CA ARG A 378 18.62 -37.86 13.89
C ARG A 378 19.01 -39.18 14.57
N LYS A 379 19.77 -39.10 15.67
CA LYS A 379 20.17 -40.25 16.48
C LYS A 379 19.07 -40.63 17.48
N THR A 380 19.00 -41.91 17.84
CA THR A 380 18.17 -42.37 18.96
C THR A 380 18.87 -42.07 20.28
N PHE A 381 18.09 -41.96 21.37
CA PHE A 381 18.63 -41.65 22.70
C PHE A 381 19.07 -42.90 23.50
N ASN A 382 19.05 -44.09 22.89
CA ASN A 382 19.38 -45.36 23.54
C ASN A 382 20.80 -45.36 24.15
N ASP A 383 21.76 -44.77 23.43
CA ASP A 383 23.17 -44.76 23.82
C ASP A 383 23.58 -43.41 24.48
N PHE A 384 22.60 -42.53 24.75
CA PHE A 384 22.86 -41.15 25.17
C PHE A 384 23.63 -41.09 26.50
N LYS A 385 23.19 -41.89 27.49
CA LYS A 385 23.81 -41.95 28.81
C LYS A 385 25.25 -42.48 28.76
N GLU A 386 25.49 -43.55 28.00
CA GLU A 386 26.83 -44.13 27.82
C GLU A 386 27.79 -43.14 27.15
N ASN A 387 27.31 -42.45 26.12
CA ASN A 387 28.08 -41.42 25.42
C ASN A 387 28.36 -40.19 26.29
N PHE A 388 27.44 -39.83 27.20
CA PHE A 388 27.71 -38.75 28.15
C PHE A 388 28.81 -39.16 29.13
N HIS A 389 28.71 -40.35 29.72
CA HIS A 389 29.70 -40.86 30.67
C HIS A 389 31.10 -41.02 30.06
N SER A 390 31.21 -41.40 28.78
CA SER A 390 32.50 -41.52 28.09
C SER A 390 33.20 -40.17 27.86
N ILE A 391 32.45 -39.06 27.86
CA ILE A 391 32.99 -37.70 27.72
C ILE A 391 33.39 -37.13 29.09
N VAL A 392 32.56 -37.31 30.12
CA VAL A 392 32.80 -36.72 31.46
C VAL A 392 33.72 -37.56 32.36
N THR A 393 33.88 -38.83 32.03
CA THR A 393 34.81 -39.77 32.71
C THR A 393 35.65 -40.47 31.63
N PRO A 394 36.66 -39.78 31.07
CA PRO A 394 37.60 -40.42 30.16
C PRO A 394 38.40 -41.46 30.96
N ASN A 395 38.49 -42.69 30.45
CA ASN A 395 39.45 -43.68 30.98
C ASN A 395 40.88 -43.16 30.91
#